data_AF-A0A1H7RUU4-F1
#
_entry.id   AF-A0A1H7RUU4-F1
#
_cell.length_a   1.000
_cell.length_b   1.000
_cell.length_c   1.000
_cell.angle_alpha   90.00
_cell.angle_beta   90.00
_cell.angle_gamma   90.00
#
_symmetry.space_group_name_H-M   'P 1'
#
loop_
_entity.id
_entity.type
_entity.pdbx_description
1 polymer ?
#
loop_
_entity_poly.entity_id
_entity_poly.type
_entity_poly.pdbx_seq_one_letter_code
_entity_poly.pdbx_strand_id
1 'polypeptide(L)'
;MYTTNHGGPNAHFVDALAAADPSVRLQAALAAGTTPDPRLADTLVARCAVEPDFFVRDMLTWALCRLPAEITVPVLIDELGSDTPQARSQALHTLSKIGDRFAWPAVSALLHDEHDEVARSAWRAAAVLVPPGDEAGLADDLATELGRGDHHMQLSLSRALVALGEGVVPVLAAAGASPDPRIRAHAGATQQLIRDPDSGFTLAVEMAKRVAVAGPDT
;
A
#
# COMPACT_ATOMS: atom_id res chain seq x y z
N MET A 1 -27.80 -21.55 -38.92
CA MET A 1 -26.33 -21.59 -39.10
C MET A 1 -25.79 -20.18 -38.97
N TYR A 2 -24.88 -19.97 -38.00
CA TYR A 2 -23.79 -18.96 -37.93
C TYR A 2 -24.23 -17.47 -37.88
N THR A 3 -23.79 -16.62 -36.95
CA THR A 3 -22.79 -16.68 -35.87
C THR A 3 -23.03 -15.44 -35.00
N THR A 4 -23.18 -15.59 -33.68
CA THR A 4 -23.13 -14.48 -32.73
C THR A 4 -21.68 -14.07 -32.54
N ASN A 5 -21.28 -12.94 -33.14
CA ASN A 5 -19.98 -12.33 -32.94
C ASN A 5 -19.95 -11.61 -31.58
N HIS A 6 -19.63 -12.35 -30.52
CA HIS A 6 -19.36 -11.81 -29.19
C HIS A 6 -17.85 -11.89 -28.93
N GLY A 7 -17.11 -10.89 -29.41
CA GLY A 7 -15.67 -10.81 -29.24
C GLY A 7 -15.15 -9.43 -29.63
N GLY A 8 -15.62 -8.39 -28.92
CA GLY A 8 -15.06 -7.04 -29.09
C GLY A 8 -13.60 -6.98 -28.60
N PRO A 9 -12.86 -5.90 -28.92
CA PRO A 9 -11.48 -5.68 -28.45
C PRO A 9 -11.31 -5.86 -26.93
N ASN A 10 -12.36 -5.53 -26.16
CA ASN A 10 -12.39 -5.65 -24.71
C ASN A 10 -12.42 -7.10 -24.22
N ALA A 11 -13.03 -8.04 -24.96
CA ALA A 11 -13.08 -9.45 -24.56
C ALA A 11 -11.68 -10.08 -24.62
N HIS A 12 -10.95 -9.81 -25.72
CA HIS A 12 -9.57 -10.27 -25.86
C HIS A 12 -8.62 -9.67 -24.81
N PHE A 13 -8.87 -8.43 -24.39
CA PHE A 13 -8.10 -7.78 -23.33
C PHE A 13 -8.33 -8.44 -21.96
N VAL A 14 -9.58 -8.70 -21.60
CA VAL A 14 -9.93 -9.40 -20.34
C VAL A 14 -9.31 -10.79 -20.31
N ASP A 15 -9.38 -11.54 -21.41
CA ASP A 15 -8.75 -12.87 -21.51
C ASP A 15 -7.22 -12.79 -21.33
N ALA A 16 -6.58 -11.77 -21.92
CA ALA A 16 -5.13 -11.57 -21.79
C ALA A 16 -4.73 -11.21 -20.34
N LEU A 17 -5.53 -10.40 -19.63
CA LEU A 17 -5.34 -10.12 -18.21
C LEU A 17 -5.59 -11.34 -17.32
N ALA A 18 -6.40 -12.30 -17.76
CA ALA A 18 -6.68 -13.54 -17.03
C ALA A 18 -5.78 -14.72 -17.45
N ALA A 19 -4.87 -14.52 -18.39
CA ALA A 19 -4.02 -15.58 -18.93
C ALA A 19 -3.17 -16.25 -17.84
N ALA A 20 -2.93 -17.56 -17.98
CA ALA A 20 -2.13 -18.32 -17.01
C ALA A 20 -0.67 -17.84 -16.93
N ASP A 21 -0.09 -17.43 -18.06
CA ASP A 21 1.28 -16.93 -18.14
C ASP A 21 1.37 -15.48 -17.62
N PRO A 22 2.15 -15.19 -16.55
CA PRO A 22 2.35 -13.84 -16.05
C PRO A 22 2.93 -12.88 -17.09
N SER A 23 3.71 -13.38 -18.07
CA SER A 23 4.26 -12.56 -19.14
C SER A 23 3.16 -12.00 -20.04
N VAL A 24 2.14 -12.80 -20.35
CA VAL A 24 0.98 -12.36 -21.14
C VAL A 24 0.17 -11.32 -20.37
N ARG A 25 -0.08 -11.54 -19.08
CA ARG A 25 -0.78 -10.57 -18.23
C ARG A 25 0.00 -9.26 -18.09
N LEU A 26 1.32 -9.34 -17.93
CA LEU A 26 2.21 -8.17 -17.86
C LEU A 26 2.13 -7.35 -19.14
N GLN A 27 2.16 -8.00 -20.31
CA GLN A 27 2.02 -7.30 -21.60
C GLN A 27 0.63 -6.65 -21.76
N ALA A 28 -0.43 -7.30 -21.29
CA ALA A 28 -1.76 -6.71 -21.28
C ALA A 28 -1.84 -5.47 -20.38
N ALA A 29 -1.32 -5.55 -19.15
CA ALA A 29 -1.24 -4.41 -18.23
C ALA A 29 -0.39 -3.26 -18.81
N LEU A 30 0.75 -3.58 -19.42
CA LEU A 30 1.61 -2.62 -20.09
C LEU A 30 0.89 -1.91 -21.26
N ALA A 31 0.15 -2.66 -22.07
CA ALA A 31 -0.64 -2.11 -23.16
C ALA A 31 -1.73 -1.15 -22.65
N ALA A 32 -2.43 -1.54 -21.57
CA ALA A 32 -3.45 -0.71 -20.93
C ALA A 32 -2.91 0.61 -20.42
N GLY A 33 -1.72 0.62 -19.81
CA GLY A 33 -1.08 1.88 -19.43
C GLY A 33 -0.56 2.63 -20.65
N THR A 34 0.03 1.97 -21.64
CA THR A 34 0.57 2.65 -22.84
C THR A 34 -0.53 3.39 -23.61
N THR A 35 -1.71 2.79 -23.73
CA THR A 35 -2.89 3.38 -24.38
C THR A 35 -4.07 3.39 -23.38
N PRO A 36 -4.14 4.39 -22.48
CA PRO A 36 -5.13 4.42 -21.42
C PRO A 36 -6.55 4.55 -21.97
N ASP A 37 -7.45 3.66 -21.53
CA ASP A 37 -8.89 3.72 -21.78
C ASP A 37 -9.63 3.74 -20.44
N PRO A 38 -10.26 4.87 -20.05
CA PRO A 38 -10.95 4.98 -18.76
C PRO A 38 -12.05 3.95 -18.54
N ARG A 39 -12.60 3.37 -19.61
CA ARG A 39 -13.61 2.31 -19.53
C ARG A 39 -13.05 0.99 -18.97
N LEU A 40 -11.73 0.86 -18.83
CA LEU A 40 -11.06 -0.31 -18.29
C LEU A 40 -10.76 -0.21 -16.78
N ALA A 41 -11.12 0.89 -16.11
CA ALA A 41 -10.83 1.10 -14.69
C ALA A 41 -11.29 -0.09 -13.83
N ASP A 42 -12.58 -0.47 -13.91
CA ASP A 42 -13.13 -1.61 -13.15
C ASP A 42 -12.40 -2.92 -13.46
N THR A 43 -12.04 -3.14 -14.72
CA THR A 43 -11.35 -4.37 -15.15
C THR A 43 -9.95 -4.45 -14.57
N LEU A 44 -9.24 -3.33 -14.56
CA LEU A 44 -7.87 -3.24 -14.04
C LEU A 44 -7.87 -3.36 -12.51
N VAL A 45 -8.81 -2.71 -11.81
CA VAL A 45 -8.97 -2.84 -10.35
C VAL A 45 -9.32 -4.28 -9.97
N ALA A 46 -10.29 -4.89 -10.65
CA ALA A 46 -10.65 -6.29 -10.43
C ALA A 46 -9.46 -7.24 -10.68
N ARG A 47 -8.58 -6.92 -11.64
CA ARG A 47 -7.36 -7.71 -11.84
C ARG A 47 -6.34 -7.50 -10.73
N CYS A 48 -6.10 -6.25 -10.28
CA CYS A 48 -5.24 -5.96 -9.14
C CYS A 48 -5.63 -6.77 -7.89
N ALA A 49 -6.93 -6.92 -7.66
CA ALA A 49 -7.48 -7.61 -6.50
C ALA A 49 -6.99 -9.07 -6.36
N VAL A 50 -6.73 -9.74 -7.48
CA VAL A 50 -6.44 -11.19 -7.51
C VAL A 50 -5.10 -11.56 -8.16
N GLU A 51 -4.35 -10.60 -8.72
CA GLU A 51 -3.10 -10.87 -9.43
C GLU A 51 -2.02 -11.43 -8.49
N PRO A 52 -1.51 -12.65 -8.69
CA PRO A 52 -0.49 -13.22 -7.81
C PRO A 52 0.93 -12.70 -8.08
N ASP A 53 1.23 -12.26 -9.30
CA ASP A 53 2.58 -11.81 -9.67
C ASP A 53 2.82 -10.35 -9.28
N PHE A 54 3.91 -10.10 -8.55
CA PHE A 54 4.26 -8.77 -8.08
C PHE A 54 4.51 -7.77 -9.22
N PHE A 55 5.23 -8.16 -10.28
CA PHE A 55 5.54 -7.28 -11.39
C PHE A 55 4.29 -6.94 -12.20
N VAL A 56 3.36 -7.89 -12.33
CA VAL A 56 2.07 -7.62 -12.97
C VAL A 56 1.23 -6.66 -12.12
N ARG A 57 1.18 -6.82 -10.78
CA ARG A 57 0.49 -5.87 -9.89
C ARG A 57 1.04 -4.45 -9.99
N ASP A 58 2.36 -4.31 -10.03
CA ASP A 58 3.01 -3.00 -10.15
C ASP A 58 2.69 -2.36 -11.52
N MET A 59 2.70 -3.17 -12.59
CA MET A 59 2.31 -2.70 -13.93
C MET A 59 0.83 -2.31 -14.02
N LEU A 60 -0.08 -3.06 -13.36
CA LEU A 60 -1.49 -2.71 -13.28
C LEU A 60 -1.70 -1.41 -12.50
N THR A 61 -0.99 -1.23 -11.38
CA THR A 61 -1.00 0.04 -10.63
C THR A 61 -0.51 1.19 -11.51
N TRP A 62 0.59 1.00 -12.25
CA TRP A 62 1.08 2.01 -13.19
C TRP A 62 0.05 2.33 -14.28
N ALA A 63 -0.65 1.33 -14.82
CA ALA A 63 -1.71 1.54 -15.80
C ALA A 63 -2.90 2.33 -15.21
N LEU A 64 -3.34 2.00 -13.99
CA LEU A 64 -4.40 2.72 -13.28
C LEU A 64 -4.03 4.19 -13.01
N CYS A 65 -2.78 4.47 -12.64
CA CYS A 65 -2.28 5.84 -12.44
C CYS A 65 -2.25 6.69 -13.72
N ARG A 66 -2.43 6.07 -14.90
CA ARG A 66 -2.50 6.78 -16.19
C ARG A 66 -3.92 7.09 -16.64
N LEU A 67 -4.92 6.58 -15.91
CA LEU A 67 -6.32 6.94 -16.11
C LEU A 67 -6.66 8.24 -15.35
N PRO A 68 -7.71 8.98 -15.76
CA PRO A 68 -8.17 10.15 -15.02
C PRO A 68 -8.58 9.80 -13.58
N ALA A 69 -8.09 10.57 -12.60
CA ALA A 69 -8.31 10.30 -11.18
C ALA A 69 -9.80 10.33 -10.81
N GLU A 70 -10.58 11.23 -11.42
CA GLU A 70 -12.02 11.36 -11.23
C GLU A 70 -12.82 10.10 -11.63
N ILE A 71 -12.23 9.21 -12.42
CA ILE A 71 -12.81 7.91 -12.79
C ILE A 71 -12.24 6.80 -11.90
N THR A 72 -10.92 6.80 -11.68
CA THR A 72 -10.23 5.68 -11.01
C THR A 72 -10.42 5.69 -9.49
N VAL A 73 -10.41 6.87 -8.87
CA VAL A 73 -10.46 7.01 -7.40
C VAL A 73 -11.77 6.46 -6.81
N PRO A 74 -12.97 6.75 -7.36
CA PRO A 74 -14.21 6.14 -6.86
C PRO A 74 -14.18 4.61 -6.88
N VAL A 75 -13.69 4.00 -7.97
CA VAL A 75 -13.60 2.54 -8.10
C VAL A 75 -12.64 1.94 -7.06
N LEU A 76 -11.50 2.60 -6.83
CA LEU A 76 -10.54 2.17 -5.81
C LEU A 76 -11.10 2.32 -4.38
N ILE A 77 -11.89 3.37 -4.12
CA ILE A 77 -12.57 3.56 -2.82
C ILE A 77 -13.57 2.42 -2.58
N ASP A 78 -14.35 2.03 -3.59
CA ASP A 78 -15.28 0.91 -3.48
C ASP A 78 -14.53 -0.41 -3.17
N GLU A 79 -13.36 -0.63 -3.79
CA GLU A 79 -12.53 -1.82 -3.56
C GLU A 79 -11.93 -1.88 -2.12
N LEU A 80 -11.85 -0.74 -1.41
CA LEU A 80 -11.46 -0.73 0.01
C LEU A 80 -12.48 -1.46 0.90
N GLY A 81 -13.72 -1.67 0.42
CA GLY A 81 -14.75 -2.47 1.09
C GLY A 81 -14.67 -3.97 0.81
N SER A 82 -13.70 -4.44 0.02
CA SER A 82 -13.55 -5.85 -0.35
C SER A 82 -13.22 -6.75 0.84
N ASP A 83 -13.84 -7.93 0.91
CA ASP A 83 -13.50 -8.97 1.89
C ASP A 83 -12.09 -9.53 1.67
N THR A 84 -11.48 -9.29 0.50
CA THR A 84 -10.15 -9.80 0.16
C THR A 84 -9.05 -8.82 0.61
N PRO A 85 -8.16 -9.19 1.54
CA PRO A 85 -7.11 -8.28 2.04
C PRO A 85 -6.13 -7.83 0.94
N GLN A 86 -5.82 -8.70 -0.03
CA GLN A 86 -5.01 -8.32 -1.18
C GLN A 86 -5.67 -7.19 -1.98
N ALA A 87 -6.98 -7.23 -2.16
CA ALA A 87 -7.69 -6.21 -2.91
C ALA A 87 -7.65 -4.85 -2.20
N ARG A 88 -7.97 -4.82 -0.90
CA ARG A 88 -7.86 -3.61 -0.07
C ARG A 88 -6.43 -3.04 -0.10
N SER A 89 -5.42 -3.89 0.13
CA SER A 89 -4.02 -3.45 0.17
C SER A 89 -3.50 -2.94 -1.19
N GLN A 90 -3.93 -3.53 -2.31
CA GLN A 90 -3.61 -3.03 -3.66
C GLN A 90 -4.32 -1.71 -3.95
N ALA A 91 -5.60 -1.58 -3.59
CA ALA A 91 -6.34 -0.33 -3.77
C ALA A 91 -5.69 0.83 -2.98
N LEU A 92 -5.34 0.60 -1.72
CA LEU A 92 -4.56 1.54 -0.90
C LEU A 92 -3.22 1.91 -1.55
N HIS A 93 -2.50 0.92 -2.09
CA HIS A 93 -1.26 1.16 -2.80
C HIS A 93 -1.47 2.09 -4.01
N THR A 94 -2.44 1.80 -4.87
CA THR A 94 -2.74 2.63 -6.04
C THR A 94 -3.22 4.03 -5.64
N LEU A 95 -4.10 4.15 -4.64
CA LEU A 95 -4.55 5.45 -4.12
C LEU A 95 -3.38 6.32 -3.62
N SER A 96 -2.38 5.71 -2.96
CA SER A 96 -1.17 6.42 -2.52
C SER A 96 -0.32 6.95 -3.68
N LYS A 97 -0.39 6.31 -4.87
CA LYS A 97 0.33 6.74 -6.08
C LYS A 97 -0.43 7.82 -6.84
N ILE A 98 -1.77 7.77 -6.82
CA ILE A 98 -2.62 8.80 -7.42
C ILE A 98 -2.55 10.09 -6.61
N GLY A 99 -2.59 10.00 -5.27
CA GLY A 99 -2.45 11.17 -4.39
C GLY A 99 -3.71 12.05 -4.29
N ASP A 100 -4.88 11.56 -4.73
CA ASP A 100 -6.14 12.29 -4.63
C ASP A 100 -6.73 12.18 -3.21
N ARG A 101 -6.80 13.33 -2.53
CA ARG A 101 -7.26 13.44 -1.14
C ARG A 101 -8.76 13.18 -0.98
N PHE A 102 -9.53 13.06 -2.06
CA PHE A 102 -10.91 12.59 -2.00
C PHE A 102 -11.04 11.21 -1.33
N ALA A 103 -10.00 10.38 -1.43
CA ALA A 103 -9.96 9.06 -0.80
C ALA A 103 -9.68 9.09 0.72
N TRP A 104 -9.34 10.24 1.31
CA TRP A 104 -8.91 10.34 2.71
C TRP A 104 -9.84 9.63 3.70
N PRO A 105 -11.18 9.89 3.72
CA PRO A 105 -12.05 9.27 4.72
C PRO A 105 -12.08 7.74 4.65
N ALA A 106 -12.00 7.17 3.43
CA ALA A 106 -12.01 5.73 3.23
C ALA A 106 -10.65 5.10 3.59
N VAL A 107 -9.54 5.80 3.29
CA VAL A 107 -8.18 5.35 3.64
C VAL A 107 -7.97 5.38 5.15
N SER A 108 -8.37 6.45 5.84
CA SER A 108 -8.21 6.58 7.29
C SER A 108 -9.01 5.53 8.08
N ALA A 109 -10.11 5.00 7.52
CA ALA A 109 -10.88 3.94 8.16
C ALA A 109 -10.14 2.59 8.24
N LEU A 110 -9.05 2.41 7.48
CA LEU A 110 -8.28 1.17 7.40
C LEU A 110 -6.93 1.22 8.16
N LEU A 111 -6.66 2.28 8.92
CA LEU A 111 -5.41 2.43 9.69
C LEU A 111 -5.19 1.29 10.69
N HIS A 112 -6.27 0.72 11.22
CA HIS A 112 -6.26 -0.35 12.21
C HIS A 112 -6.83 -1.67 11.65
N ASP A 113 -6.82 -1.86 10.33
CA ASP A 113 -7.28 -3.12 9.72
C ASP A 113 -6.58 -4.31 10.39
N GLU A 114 -7.32 -5.39 10.66
CA GLU A 114 -6.80 -6.58 11.33
C GLU A 114 -5.70 -7.28 10.51
N HIS A 115 -5.72 -7.12 9.20
CA HIS A 115 -4.72 -7.67 8.29
C HIS A 115 -3.54 -6.71 8.19
N ASP A 116 -2.38 -7.16 8.67
CA ASP A 116 -1.16 -6.34 8.73
C ASP A 116 -0.78 -5.74 7.37
N GLU A 117 -0.93 -6.48 6.27
CA GLU A 117 -0.68 -5.95 4.92
C GLU A 117 -1.57 -4.76 4.55
N VAL A 118 -2.83 -4.80 4.96
CA VAL A 118 -3.79 -3.71 4.70
C VAL A 118 -3.44 -2.51 5.56
N ALA A 119 -3.21 -2.69 6.87
CA ALA A 119 -2.80 -1.62 7.77
C ALA A 119 -1.51 -0.94 7.29
N ARG A 120 -0.48 -1.70 6.87
CA ARG A 120 0.77 -1.13 6.31
C ARG A 120 0.54 -0.30 5.06
N SER A 121 -0.33 -0.76 4.16
CA SER A 121 -0.68 0.01 2.97
C SER A 121 -1.49 1.25 3.33
N ALA A 122 -2.37 1.16 4.33
CA ALA A 122 -3.18 2.28 4.81
C ALA A 122 -2.31 3.37 5.42
N TRP A 123 -1.32 3.02 6.26
CA TRP A 123 -0.39 4.00 6.83
C TRP A 123 0.40 4.76 5.77
N ARG A 124 0.89 4.06 4.73
CA ARG A 124 1.60 4.70 3.62
C ARG A 124 0.68 5.62 2.80
N ALA A 125 -0.54 5.17 2.51
CA ALA A 125 -1.52 5.99 1.80
C ALA A 125 -1.95 7.20 2.62
N ALA A 126 -2.23 7.02 3.91
CA ALA A 126 -2.64 8.08 4.83
C ALA A 126 -1.59 9.18 4.96
N ALA A 127 -0.30 8.82 5.09
CA ALA A 127 0.78 9.81 5.15
C ALA A 127 0.89 10.68 3.88
N VAL A 128 0.42 10.20 2.73
CA VAL A 128 0.36 10.97 1.47
C VAL A 128 -0.93 11.80 1.39
N LEU A 129 -2.05 11.25 1.84
CA LEU A 129 -3.39 11.76 1.58
C LEU A 129 -3.97 12.63 2.71
N VAL A 130 -3.33 12.63 3.88
CA VAL A 130 -3.76 13.42 5.05
C VAL A 130 -3.98 14.90 4.66
N PRO A 131 -5.17 15.48 4.97
CA PRO A 131 -5.45 16.89 4.72
C PRO A 131 -4.43 17.80 5.39
N PRO A 132 -4.07 18.96 4.81
CA PRO A 132 -3.07 19.82 5.40
C PRO A 132 -3.61 20.38 6.72
N GLY A 133 -2.85 20.21 7.80
CA GLY A 133 -3.25 20.57 9.16
C GLY A 133 -3.74 19.40 10.01
N ASP A 134 -4.05 18.25 9.41
CA ASP A 134 -4.53 17.06 10.13
C ASP A 134 -3.39 16.06 10.46
N GLU A 135 -2.14 16.39 10.11
CA GLU A 135 -0.98 15.49 10.30
C GLU A 135 -0.74 15.12 11.76
N ALA A 136 -0.98 16.04 12.70
CA ALA A 136 -0.85 15.77 14.13
C ALA A 136 -1.90 14.76 14.61
N GLY A 137 -3.14 14.88 14.14
CA GLY A 137 -4.20 13.93 14.47
C GLY A 137 -3.91 12.54 13.91
N LEU A 138 -3.42 12.45 12.67
CA LEU A 138 -2.96 11.18 12.10
C LEU A 138 -1.76 10.61 12.87
N ALA A 139 -0.82 11.45 13.33
CA ALA A 139 0.31 11.00 14.12
C ALA A 139 -0.13 10.39 15.47
N ASP A 140 -1.07 11.02 16.17
CA ASP A 140 -1.65 10.51 17.41
C ASP A 140 -2.34 9.15 17.18
N ASP A 141 -3.11 9.02 16.09
CA ASP A 141 -3.82 7.79 15.74
C ASP A 141 -2.84 6.65 15.38
N LEU A 142 -1.88 6.93 14.49
CA LEU A 142 -0.84 5.95 14.13
C LEU A 142 0.03 5.54 15.33
N ALA A 143 0.18 6.39 16.34
CA ALA A 143 0.96 6.04 17.53
C ALA A 143 0.29 4.94 18.37
N THR A 144 -1.01 4.70 18.23
CA THR A 144 -1.67 3.55 18.89
C THR A 144 -1.23 2.21 18.31
N GLU A 145 -0.68 2.20 17.10
CA GLU A 145 -0.14 1.01 16.42
C GLU A 145 1.34 0.74 16.76
N LEU A 146 1.98 1.58 17.58
CA LEU A 146 3.34 1.33 18.03
C LEU A 146 3.44 -0.02 18.76
N GLY A 147 4.56 -0.71 18.57
CA GLY A 147 4.73 -2.10 19.02
C GLY A 147 3.96 -3.19 18.25
N ARG A 148 3.11 -2.88 17.26
CA ARG A 148 2.41 -3.89 16.44
C ARG A 148 3.36 -4.65 15.53
N GLY A 149 3.18 -5.98 15.48
CA GLY A 149 3.85 -6.88 14.54
C GLY A 149 5.37 -6.97 14.70
N ASP A 150 6.00 -7.48 13.66
CA ASP A 150 7.45 -7.68 13.58
C ASP A 150 8.21 -6.40 13.22
N HIS A 151 9.53 -6.51 13.02
CA HIS A 151 10.36 -5.36 12.66
C HIS A 151 10.01 -4.74 11.29
N HIS A 152 9.51 -5.53 10.33
CA HIS A 152 9.11 -5.00 9.02
C HIS A 152 7.81 -4.19 9.11
N MET A 153 6.86 -4.67 9.93
CA MET A 153 5.64 -3.96 10.29
C MET A 153 5.99 -2.64 10.98
N GLN A 154 6.83 -2.70 12.02
CA GLN A 154 7.25 -1.53 12.79
C GLN A 154 8.00 -0.51 11.93
N LEU A 155 8.93 -0.93 11.08
CA LEU A 155 9.63 -0.02 10.17
C LEU A 155 8.66 0.67 9.18
N SER A 156 7.59 -0.02 8.76
CA SER A 156 6.57 0.57 7.89
C SER A 156 5.79 1.67 8.60
N LEU A 157 5.37 1.43 9.85
CA LEU A 157 4.72 2.46 10.68
C LEU A 157 5.66 3.64 10.95
N SER A 158 6.91 3.35 11.32
CA SER A 158 7.94 4.36 11.58
C SER A 158 8.13 5.29 10.37
N ARG A 159 8.16 4.74 9.15
CA ARG A 159 8.28 5.54 7.92
C ARG A 159 7.05 6.41 7.67
N ALA A 160 5.85 5.90 7.94
CA ALA A 160 4.63 6.70 7.82
C ALA A 160 4.63 7.85 8.83
N LEU A 161 4.95 7.57 10.09
CA LEU A 161 5.10 8.57 11.16
C LEU A 161 6.14 9.65 10.83
N VAL A 162 7.32 9.26 10.33
CA VAL A 162 8.38 10.19 9.91
C VAL A 162 7.91 11.09 8.76
N ALA A 163 7.13 10.54 7.82
CA ALA A 163 6.61 11.30 6.67
C ALA A 163 5.64 12.42 7.06
N LEU A 164 5.05 12.38 8.26
CA LEU A 164 4.18 13.44 8.79
C LEU A 164 4.95 14.67 9.30
N GLY A 165 6.29 14.60 9.36
CA GLY A 165 7.14 15.72 9.75
C GLY A 165 7.13 16.02 11.25
N GLU A 166 7.43 17.27 11.61
CA GLU A 166 7.72 17.69 12.99
C GLU A 166 6.60 17.41 14.00
N GLY A 167 5.34 17.33 13.54
CA GLY A 167 4.19 17.03 14.41
C GLY A 167 4.30 15.70 15.16
N VAL A 168 5.13 14.78 14.67
CA VAL A 168 5.31 13.44 15.26
C VAL A 168 6.21 13.41 16.50
N VAL A 169 7.08 14.41 16.68
CA VAL A 169 8.06 14.45 17.77
C VAL A 169 7.42 14.37 19.16
N PRO A 170 6.42 15.20 19.52
CA PRO A 170 5.76 15.11 20.83
C PRO A 170 5.05 13.77 21.03
N VAL A 171 4.45 13.22 19.97
CA VAL A 171 3.73 11.93 20.01
C VAL A 171 4.69 10.79 20.35
N LEU A 172 5.84 10.73 19.68
CA LEU A 172 6.86 9.72 19.94
C LEU A 172 7.51 9.89 21.32
N ALA A 173 7.69 11.14 21.78
CA ALA A 173 8.20 11.40 23.13
C ALA A 173 7.26 10.83 24.20
N ALA A 174 5.95 11.03 24.04
CA ALA A 174 4.94 10.44 24.93
C ALA A 174 4.96 8.91 24.86
N ALA A 175 4.99 8.32 23.66
CA ALA A 175 5.05 6.87 23.48
C ALA A 175 6.34 6.24 24.05
N GLY A 176 7.45 6.97 24.03
CA GLY A 176 8.71 6.57 24.67
C GLY A 176 8.62 6.43 26.21
N ALA A 177 7.60 7.01 26.83
CA ALA A 177 7.31 6.87 28.27
C ALA A 177 6.23 5.81 28.57
N SER A 178 5.69 5.12 27.56
CA SER A 178 4.66 4.08 27.72
C SER A 178 5.08 3.00 28.73
N PRO A 179 4.19 2.40 29.53
CA PRO A 179 4.54 1.25 30.37
C PRO A 179 4.84 -0.02 29.57
N ASP A 180 4.38 -0.11 28.31
CA ASP A 180 4.66 -1.25 27.44
C ASP A 180 6.08 -1.15 26.83
N PRO A 181 7.00 -2.10 27.11
CA PRO A 181 8.35 -2.09 26.56
C PRO A 181 8.40 -2.16 25.03
N ARG A 182 7.41 -2.79 24.37
CA ARG A 182 7.36 -2.88 22.90
C ARG A 182 7.04 -1.52 22.29
N ILE A 183 6.07 -0.80 22.86
CA ILE A 183 5.72 0.56 22.44
C ILE A 183 6.92 1.49 22.64
N ARG A 184 7.54 1.47 23.83
CA ARG A 184 8.74 2.29 24.10
C ARG A 184 9.88 2.01 23.13
N ALA A 185 10.17 0.73 22.87
CA ALA A 185 11.25 0.33 21.98
C ALA A 185 10.99 0.78 20.54
N HIS A 186 9.76 0.60 20.04
CA HIS A 186 9.38 1.05 18.71
C HIS A 186 9.46 2.59 18.62
N ALA A 187 8.88 3.33 19.57
CA ALA A 187 8.95 4.79 19.60
C ALA A 187 10.40 5.30 19.58
N GLY A 188 11.29 4.68 20.38
CA GLY A 188 12.71 5.01 20.39
C GLY A 188 13.41 4.72 19.05
N ALA A 189 13.07 3.62 18.38
CA ALA A 189 13.57 3.31 17.04
C ALA A 189 13.09 4.32 15.99
N THR A 190 11.82 4.74 16.05
CA THR A 190 11.28 5.78 15.17
C THR A 190 11.97 7.13 15.40
N GLN A 191 12.19 7.52 16.67
CA GLN A 191 12.95 8.72 17.00
C GLN A 191 14.39 8.68 16.47
N GLN A 192 15.03 7.51 16.50
CA GLN A 192 16.36 7.34 15.92
C GLN A 192 16.32 7.49 14.40
N LEU A 193 15.30 6.95 13.73
CA LEU A 193 15.11 7.10 12.28
C LEU A 193 14.92 8.57 11.86
N ILE A 194 14.26 9.38 12.69
CA ILE A 194 14.12 10.83 12.44
C ILE A 194 15.48 11.53 12.51
N ARG A 195 16.32 11.19 13.50
CA ARG A 195 17.65 11.81 13.69
C ARG A 195 18.69 11.34 12.67
N ASP A 196 18.59 10.08 12.28
CA ASP A 196 19.49 9.40 11.35
C ASP A 196 18.65 8.58 10.35
N PRO A 197 18.27 9.18 9.22
CA PRO A 197 17.45 8.52 8.19
C PRO A 197 18.08 7.22 7.65
N ASP A 198 19.41 7.06 7.72
CA ASP A 198 20.14 5.88 7.24
C ASP A 198 20.19 4.74 8.28
N SER A 199 19.82 5.00 9.54
CA SER A 199 19.81 3.99 10.61
C SER A 199 18.88 2.80 10.33
N GLY A 200 17.77 3.03 9.64
CA GLY A 200 16.83 1.98 9.22
C GLY A 200 17.44 0.99 8.23
N PHE A 201 18.38 1.44 7.39
CA PHE A 201 19.12 0.59 6.45
C PHE A 201 20.18 -0.26 7.16
N THR A 202 20.88 0.32 8.15
CA THR A 202 21.92 -0.37 8.92
C THR A 202 21.38 -1.57 9.71
N LEU A 203 20.21 -1.44 10.31
CA LEU A 203 19.55 -2.55 11.03
C LEU A 203 19.12 -3.67 10.07
N ALA A 204 18.58 -3.32 8.90
CA ALA A 204 18.18 -4.30 7.88
C ALA A 204 19.38 -5.11 7.34
N VAL A 205 20.53 -4.45 7.13
CA VAL A 205 21.77 -5.13 6.72
C VAL A 205 22.28 -6.08 7.81
N GLU A 206 22.23 -5.68 9.09
CA GLU A 206 22.66 -6.55 10.19
C GLU A 206 21.72 -7.76 10.37
N MET A 207 20.42 -7.58 10.19
CA MET A 207 19.46 -8.68 10.20
C MET A 207 19.68 -9.65 9.03
N ALA A 208 19.91 -9.13 7.82
CA ALA A 208 20.25 -9.96 6.65
C ALA A 208 21.53 -10.77 6.89
N LYS A 209 22.54 -10.18 7.54
CA LYS A 209 23.76 -10.89 7.96
C LYS A 209 23.47 -11.98 8.98
N ARG A 210 22.62 -11.74 9.98
CA ARG A 210 22.26 -12.73 11.00
C ARG A 210 21.50 -13.93 10.41
N VAL A 211 20.57 -13.69 9.49
CA VAL A 211 19.86 -14.77 8.76
C VAL A 211 20.84 -15.57 7.89
N ALA A 212 21.76 -14.90 7.20
CA ALA A 212 22.79 -15.58 6.40
C ALA A 212 23.76 -16.42 7.25
N VAL A 213 23.97 -16.06 8.52
CA VAL A 213 24.82 -16.80 9.47
C VAL A 213 24.06 -17.93 10.18
N ALA A 214 22.76 -17.78 10.41
CA ALA A 214 21.94 -18.79 11.09
C ALA A 214 21.55 -19.99 10.19
N GLY A 215 21.61 -19.83 8.86
CA GLY A 215 21.12 -20.85 7.90
C GLY A 215 19.58 -20.93 7.90
N PRO A 216 18.96 -21.48 6.85
CA PRO A 216 17.51 -21.61 6.83
C PRO A 216 17.06 -22.60 7.91
N ASP A 217 16.27 -22.13 8.87
CA ASP A 217 15.52 -23.01 9.77
C ASP A 217 14.61 -23.89 8.91
N THR A 218 14.87 -25.19 8.93
CA THR A 218 14.12 -26.26 8.23
C THR A 218 12.73 -26.45 8.77
#